data_AF-A0A661Y3N6-F1
#
_entry.id   AF-A0A661Y3N6-F1
#
_cell.length_a   1.000
_cell.length_b   1.000
_cell.length_c   1.000
_cell.angle_alpha   90.00
_cell.angle_beta   90.00
_cell.angle_gamma   90.00
#
_symmetry.space_group_name_H-M   'P 1'
#
loop_
_entity.id
_entity.type
_entity.pdbx_description
1 polymer ?
#
loop_
_entity_poly.entity_id
_entity_poly.type
_entity_poly.pdbx_seq_one_letter_code
_entity_poly.pdbx_strand_id
1 'polypeptide(L)'
;MYFYYGFGEDLYKYLVSINLLFIVLVIGLTLFNTYLKGFKPFFPTEMKASMRGVSLYAIILSLFMFVYYNSIDSGFFDRKLDAFRYELENADYDALPDIDNPLKVLELSKVEFVEREMEKAQSFNTPFAWSTLTLIGIVVVGLAYSLGMVLIRIKLLPLIFR
;
A
#
# COMPACT_ATOMS: atom_id res chain seq x y z
N MET A 1 -3.45 5.71 -4.56
CA MET A 1 -3.43 7.17 -4.30
C MET A 1 -3.07 7.41 -2.83
N TYR A 2 -1.77 7.30 -2.46
CA TYR A 2 -1.37 7.17 -1.03
C TYR A 2 -0.50 8.30 -0.44
N PHE A 3 -0.06 9.30 -1.20
CA PHE A 3 0.63 10.47 -0.62
C PHE A 3 0.46 11.67 -1.55
N TYR A 4 -0.43 12.62 -1.20
CA TYR A 4 -0.52 13.91 -1.88
C TYR A 4 0.02 14.98 -0.92
N TYR A 5 1.36 15.09 -0.88
CA TYR A 5 2.07 16.10 -0.08
C TYR A 5 2.41 17.36 -0.90
N GLY A 6 1.80 17.57 -2.08
CA GLY A 6 2.21 18.64 -2.98
C GLY A 6 3.58 18.40 -3.65
N PHE A 7 4.12 17.19 -3.57
CA PHE A 7 5.31 16.77 -4.31
C PHE A 7 4.87 16.06 -5.60
N GLY A 8 5.50 16.42 -6.72
CA GLY A 8 5.16 15.90 -8.05
C GLY A 8 5.14 14.36 -8.13
N GLU A 9 4.36 13.83 -9.08
CA GLU A 9 4.13 12.40 -9.29
C GLU A 9 5.41 11.54 -9.26
N ASP A 10 6.54 12.11 -9.61
CA ASP A 10 7.84 11.44 -9.65
C ASP A 10 8.38 11.10 -8.25
N LEU A 11 8.16 11.95 -7.24
CA LEU A 11 8.62 11.64 -5.87
C LEU A 11 7.91 10.41 -5.29
N TYR A 12 6.63 10.27 -5.59
CA TYR A 12 5.85 9.10 -5.20
C TYR A 12 6.42 7.82 -5.82
N LYS A 13 6.75 7.84 -7.11
CA LYS A 13 7.38 6.69 -7.80
C LYS A 13 8.69 6.29 -7.12
N TYR A 14 9.51 7.25 -6.71
CA TYR A 14 10.75 6.98 -5.98
C TYR A 14 10.48 6.36 -4.60
N LEU A 15 9.54 6.89 -3.81
CA LEU A 15 9.20 6.33 -2.50
C LEU A 15 8.69 4.89 -2.60
N VAL A 16 7.82 4.60 -3.57
CA VAL A 16 7.34 3.24 -3.82
C VAL A 16 8.51 2.34 -4.23
N SER A 17 9.38 2.79 -5.13
CA SER A 17 10.54 2.02 -5.60
C SER A 17 11.51 1.69 -4.46
N ILE A 18 11.76 2.66 -3.57
CA ILE A 18 12.58 2.48 -2.37
C ILE A 18 11.94 1.44 -1.44
N ASN A 19 10.62 1.52 -1.22
CA ASN A 19 9.91 0.54 -0.40
C ASN A 19 10.01 -0.89 -0.97
N LEU A 20 9.81 -1.02 -2.28
CA LEU A 20 9.96 -2.29 -2.99
C LEU A 20 11.39 -2.84 -2.89
N LEU A 21 12.39 -1.98 -3.02
CA LEU A 21 13.79 -2.34 -2.84
C LEU A 21 14.04 -2.88 -1.42
N PHE A 22 13.49 -2.24 -0.38
CA PHE A 22 13.61 -2.73 1.00
C PHE A 22 12.94 -4.09 1.19
N ILE A 23 11.77 -4.33 0.61
CA ILE A 23 11.09 -5.63 0.67
C ILE A 23 12.00 -6.72 0.06
N VAL A 24 12.52 -6.48 -1.15
CA VAL A 24 13.42 -7.42 -1.84
C VAL A 24 14.70 -7.65 -1.04
N LEU A 25 15.26 -6.60 -0.45
CA LEU A 25 16.47 -6.67 0.38
C LEU A 25 16.21 -7.50 1.64
N VAL A 26 15.10 -7.29 2.34
CA VAL A 26 14.71 -8.09 3.52
C VAL A 26 14.55 -9.56 3.16
N ILE A 27 13.89 -9.87 2.05
CA ILE A 27 13.75 -11.25 1.55
C ILE A 27 15.14 -11.85 1.24
N GLY A 28 15.96 -11.13 0.49
CA GLY A 28 17.31 -11.55 0.10
C GLY A 28 18.21 -11.83 1.31
N LEU A 29 18.25 -10.92 2.28
CA LEU A 29 19.00 -11.10 3.53
C LEU A 29 18.49 -12.31 4.33
N THR A 30 17.17 -12.51 4.38
CA THR A 30 16.58 -13.63 5.10
C THR A 30 16.97 -14.96 4.45
N LEU A 31 16.85 -15.07 3.13
CA LEU A 31 17.25 -16.27 2.39
C LEU A 31 18.77 -16.51 2.47
N PHE A 32 19.59 -15.45 2.42
CA PHE A 32 21.03 -15.53 2.58
C PHE A 32 21.43 -16.05 3.96
N ASN A 33 20.76 -15.57 5.03
CA ASN A 33 20.97 -16.08 6.37
C ASN A 33 20.58 -17.58 6.49
N THR A 34 19.50 -18.01 5.83
CA THR A 34 19.13 -19.44 5.76
C THR A 34 20.21 -20.27 5.06
N TYR A 35 20.81 -19.73 3.99
CA TYR A 35 21.92 -20.37 3.28
C TYR A 35 23.18 -20.50 4.15
N LEU A 36 23.58 -19.44 4.87
CA LEU A 36 24.74 -19.47 5.76
C LEU A 36 24.60 -20.50 6.90
N LYS A 37 23.37 -20.78 7.34
CA LYS A 37 23.07 -21.82 8.34
C LYS A 37 23.15 -23.25 7.79
N GLY A 38 23.47 -23.43 6.51
CA GLY A 38 23.64 -24.73 5.88
C GLY A 38 22.33 -25.49 5.64
N PHE A 39 21.17 -24.83 5.74
CA PHE A 39 19.90 -25.49 5.46
C PHE A 39 19.77 -25.79 3.96
N LYS A 40 19.35 -27.03 3.65
CA LYS A 40 19.00 -27.39 2.29
C LYS A 40 17.76 -26.58 1.85
N PRO A 41 17.81 -25.94 0.67
CA PRO A 41 16.70 -25.11 0.22
C PRO A 41 15.46 -25.96 -0.04
N PHE A 42 14.39 -25.70 0.71
CA PHE A 42 13.09 -26.38 0.62
C PHE A 42 11.96 -25.35 0.61
N PHE A 43 11.05 -25.43 -0.37
CA PHE A 43 10.12 -24.35 -0.69
C PHE A 43 9.31 -23.83 0.51
N PRO A 44 8.59 -24.66 1.29
CA PRO A 44 7.86 -24.21 2.46
C PRO A 44 8.73 -23.50 3.51
N THR A 45 9.95 -23.98 3.74
CA THR A 45 10.88 -23.39 4.72
C THR A 45 11.34 -22.01 4.27
N GLU A 46 11.67 -21.87 2.99
CA GLU A 46 12.15 -20.61 2.41
C GLU A 46 11.04 -19.57 2.30
N MET A 47 9.83 -19.99 1.92
CA MET A 47 8.64 -19.13 1.94
C MET A 47 8.34 -18.63 3.35
N LYS A 48 8.37 -19.52 4.35
CA LYS A 48 8.14 -19.13 5.74
C LYS A 48 9.21 -18.16 6.26
N ALA A 49 10.47 -18.39 5.91
CA ALA A 49 11.57 -17.52 6.31
C ALA A 49 11.42 -16.12 5.70
N SER A 50 11.29 -16.03 4.36
CA SER A 50 11.10 -14.77 3.64
C SER A 50 9.88 -13.99 4.13
N MET A 51 8.72 -14.66 4.26
CA MET A 51 7.50 -14.02 4.77
C MET A 51 7.65 -13.52 6.21
N ARG A 52 8.37 -14.23 7.08
CA ARG A 52 8.64 -13.74 8.45
C ARG A 52 9.40 -12.40 8.43
N GLY A 53 10.39 -12.27 7.55
CA GLY A 53 11.13 -11.02 7.35
C GLY A 53 10.21 -9.90 6.86
N VAL A 54 9.44 -10.17 5.79
CA VAL A 54 8.46 -9.24 5.23
C VAL A 54 7.44 -8.78 6.28
N SER A 55 6.84 -9.72 7.04
CA SER A 55 5.84 -9.39 8.05
C SER A 55 6.41 -8.49 9.15
N LEU A 56 7.64 -8.73 9.59
CA LEU A 56 8.29 -7.86 10.57
C LEU A 56 8.48 -6.44 10.03
N TYR A 57 8.97 -6.33 8.79
CA TYR A 57 9.09 -5.03 8.12
C TYR A 57 7.74 -4.32 7.97
N ALA A 58 6.69 -5.06 7.56
CA ALA A 58 5.35 -4.54 7.39
C ALA A 58 4.77 -3.99 8.70
N ILE A 59 4.99 -4.69 9.82
CA ILE A 59 4.55 -4.25 11.16
C ILE A 59 5.26 -2.97 11.56
N ILE A 60 6.59 -2.90 11.40
CA ILE A 60 7.38 -1.71 11.74
C ILE A 60 6.90 -0.51 10.94
N LEU A 61 6.73 -0.67 9.63
CA LEU A 61 6.32 0.44 8.77
C LEU A 61 4.87 0.86 9.04
N SER A 62 3.96 -0.10 9.25
CA SER A 62 2.57 0.19 9.62
C SER A 62 2.48 0.96 10.94
N LEU A 63 3.25 0.56 11.94
CA LEU A 63 3.33 1.27 13.22
C LEU A 63 3.89 2.68 13.05
N PHE A 64 4.95 2.83 12.26
CA PHE A 64 5.51 4.14 11.92
C PHE A 64 4.45 5.03 11.25
N MET A 65 3.73 4.52 10.25
CA MET A 65 2.67 5.25 9.56
C MET A 65 1.53 5.68 10.50
N PHE A 66 1.14 4.80 11.42
CA PHE A 66 0.15 5.11 12.45
C PHE A 66 0.63 6.27 13.34
N VAL A 67 1.83 6.15 13.91
CA VAL A 67 2.38 7.19 14.80
C VAL A 67 2.59 8.50 14.05
N TYR A 68 3.06 8.45 12.81
CA TYR A 68 3.31 9.62 12.00
C TYR A 68 2.02 10.42 11.74
N TYR A 69 0.97 9.76 11.23
CA TYR A 69 -0.29 10.47 10.98
C TYR A 69 -1.13 10.72 12.21
N ASN A 70 -0.86 10.07 13.34
CA ASN A 70 -1.57 10.35 14.59
C ASN A 70 -0.92 11.50 15.38
N SER A 71 0.42 11.58 15.38
CA SER A 71 1.16 12.45 16.30
C SER A 71 2.06 13.49 15.63
N ILE A 72 2.51 13.25 14.40
CA ILE A 72 3.43 14.17 13.69
C ILE A 72 2.65 15.05 12.71
N ASP A 73 1.79 14.47 11.88
CA ASP A 73 0.93 15.19 10.93
C ASP A 73 -0.54 14.78 11.11
N SER A 74 -1.09 15.08 12.28
CA SER A 74 -2.47 14.76 12.66
C SER A 74 -3.52 15.41 11.76
N GLY A 75 -3.24 16.60 11.23
CA GLY A 75 -4.15 17.31 10.32
C GLY A 75 -4.12 16.83 8.87
N PHE A 76 -3.31 15.82 8.52
CA PHE A 76 -3.18 15.34 7.15
C PHE A 76 -4.53 14.88 6.57
N PHE A 77 -5.28 14.09 7.32
CA PHE A 77 -6.54 13.52 6.84
C PHE A 77 -7.65 14.55 6.75
N ASP A 78 -7.69 15.53 7.66
CA ASP A 78 -8.65 16.63 7.59
C ASP A 78 -8.44 17.45 6.33
N ARG A 79 -7.19 17.88 6.06
CA ARG A 79 -6.85 18.62 4.83
C ARG A 79 -7.18 17.82 3.56
N LYS A 80 -6.97 16.51 3.60
CA LYS A 80 -7.28 15.63 2.47
C LYS A 80 -8.78 15.49 2.25
N LEU A 81 -9.56 15.41 3.33
CA LEU A 81 -11.02 15.39 3.27
C LEU A 81 -11.58 16.72 2.76
N ASP A 82 -11.02 17.85 3.19
CA ASP A 82 -11.42 19.18 2.71
C ASP A 82 -11.15 19.35 1.21
N ALA A 83 -9.97 18.91 0.74
CA ALA A 83 -9.65 18.91 -0.69
C ALA A 83 -10.61 18.02 -1.50
N PHE A 84 -10.89 16.82 -1.00
CA PHE A 84 -11.83 15.89 -1.63
C PHE A 84 -13.25 16.46 -1.69
N ARG A 85 -13.71 17.09 -0.60
CA ARG A 85 -14.99 17.79 -0.54
C ARG A 85 -15.06 18.89 -1.59
N TYR A 86 -14.01 19.73 -1.68
CA TYR A 86 -13.94 20.80 -2.66
C TYR A 86 -14.03 20.27 -4.09
N GLU A 87 -13.35 19.18 -4.41
CA GLU A 87 -13.43 18.52 -5.72
C GLU A 87 -14.87 18.04 -6.03
N LEU A 88 -15.52 17.38 -5.08
CA LEU A 88 -16.91 16.91 -5.25
C LEU A 88 -17.91 18.06 -5.39
N GLU A 89 -17.73 19.15 -4.64
CA GLU A 89 -18.60 20.32 -4.68
C GLU A 89 -18.42 21.15 -5.96
N ASN A 90 -17.23 21.15 -6.57
CA ASN A 90 -16.94 21.92 -7.78
C ASN A 90 -16.95 21.07 -9.07
N ALA A 91 -17.19 19.75 -8.96
CA ALA A 91 -17.37 18.91 -10.12
C ALA A 91 -18.61 19.32 -10.94
N ASP A 92 -18.41 19.38 -12.27
CA ASP A 92 -19.45 19.66 -13.25
C ASP A 92 -20.19 18.37 -13.62
N TYR A 93 -21.15 17.98 -12.77
CA TYR A 93 -21.97 16.79 -13.00
C TYR A 93 -22.93 16.98 -14.19
N ASP A 94 -23.30 18.21 -14.52
CA ASP A 94 -24.25 18.48 -15.60
C ASP A 94 -23.63 18.27 -16.98
N ALA A 95 -22.30 18.37 -17.08
CA ALA A 95 -21.54 18.00 -18.28
C ALA A 95 -21.43 16.47 -18.50
N LEU A 96 -21.78 15.63 -17.51
CA LEU A 96 -21.73 14.17 -17.63
C LEU A 96 -22.99 13.64 -18.34
N PRO A 97 -22.86 12.65 -19.25
CA PRO A 97 -23.99 11.89 -19.76
C PRO A 97 -24.82 11.29 -18.62
N ASP A 98 -26.14 11.19 -18.79
CA ASP A 98 -27.05 10.71 -17.73
C ASP A 98 -26.68 9.34 -17.16
N ILE A 99 -26.13 8.46 -18.00
CA ILE A 99 -25.65 7.12 -17.61
C ILE A 99 -24.40 7.16 -16.71
N ASP A 100 -23.62 8.23 -16.81
CA ASP A 100 -22.35 8.42 -16.08
C ASP A 100 -22.49 9.44 -14.95
N ASN A 101 -23.63 10.15 -14.87
CA ASN A 101 -23.91 11.13 -13.84
C ASN A 101 -24.40 10.44 -12.55
N PRO A 102 -23.59 10.42 -11.48
CA PRO A 102 -23.95 9.72 -10.25
C PRO A 102 -25.18 10.33 -9.55
N LEU A 103 -25.44 11.63 -9.74
CA LEU A 103 -26.61 12.29 -9.16
C LEU A 103 -27.90 11.76 -9.78
N LYS A 104 -27.92 11.57 -11.11
CA LYS A 104 -29.08 11.08 -11.84
C LYS A 104 -29.27 9.57 -11.65
N VAL A 105 -28.20 8.79 -11.72
CA VAL A 105 -28.25 7.32 -11.58
C VAL A 105 -28.68 6.92 -10.16
N LEU A 106 -28.21 7.62 -9.14
CA LEU A 106 -28.56 7.34 -7.75
C LEU A 106 -29.82 8.06 -7.28
N GLU A 107 -30.40 8.92 -8.13
CA GLU A 107 -31.53 9.80 -7.81
C GLU A 107 -31.28 10.64 -6.55
N LEU A 108 -30.05 11.16 -6.41
CA LEU A 108 -29.62 11.95 -5.26
C LEU A 108 -29.46 13.43 -5.63
N SER A 109 -29.76 14.30 -4.68
CA SER A 109 -29.31 15.69 -4.77
C SER A 109 -27.77 15.78 -4.67
N LYS A 110 -27.19 16.85 -5.18
CA LYS A 110 -25.74 17.11 -5.08
C LYS A 110 -25.26 17.13 -3.62
N VAL A 111 -26.07 17.68 -2.71
CA VAL A 111 -25.74 17.76 -1.28
C VAL A 111 -25.71 16.36 -0.66
N GLU A 112 -26.75 15.55 -0.88
CA GLU A 112 -26.81 14.17 -0.37
C GLU A 112 -25.69 13.29 -0.94
N PHE A 113 -25.35 13.48 -2.22
CA PHE A 113 -24.23 12.77 -2.84
C PHE A 113 -22.90 13.12 -2.17
N VAL A 114 -22.61 14.42 -1.98
CA VAL A 114 -21.39 14.88 -1.31
C VAL A 114 -21.32 14.35 0.11
N GLU A 115 -22.39 14.47 0.90
CA GLU A 115 -22.43 13.96 2.27
C GLU A 115 -22.14 12.45 2.33
N ARG A 116 -22.80 11.67 1.46
CA ARG A 116 -22.59 10.22 1.39
C ARG A 116 -21.16 9.83 1.01
N GLU A 117 -20.55 10.53 0.05
CA GLU A 117 -19.16 10.28 -0.33
C GLU A 117 -18.18 10.74 0.77
N MET A 118 -18.49 11.82 1.49
CA MET A 118 -17.71 12.28 2.62
C MET A 118 -17.76 11.32 3.81
N GLU A 119 -18.92 10.75 4.15
CA GLU A 119 -19.03 9.72 5.19
C GLU A 119 -18.17 8.49 4.87
N LYS A 120 -18.22 8.02 3.62
CA LYS A 120 -17.35 6.93 3.16
C LYS A 120 -15.88 7.34 3.30
N ALA A 121 -15.51 8.52 2.80
CA ALA A 121 -14.14 8.99 2.83
C ALA A 121 -13.61 9.13 4.27
N GLN A 122 -14.42 9.60 5.22
CA GLN A 122 -14.05 9.73 6.64
C GLN A 122 -13.73 8.37 7.27
N SER A 123 -14.49 7.33 6.94
CA SER A 123 -14.24 5.99 7.48
C SER A 123 -12.87 5.40 7.04
N PHE A 124 -12.40 5.75 5.85
CA PHE A 124 -11.13 5.26 5.29
C PHE A 124 -9.95 6.21 5.46
N ASN A 125 -10.17 7.52 5.63
CA ASN A 125 -9.10 8.51 5.82
C ASN A 125 -8.82 8.72 7.31
N THR A 126 -8.39 7.66 7.99
CA THR A 126 -7.93 7.73 9.38
C THR A 126 -6.52 7.15 9.51
N PRO A 127 -5.72 7.55 10.51
CA PRO A 127 -4.39 6.98 10.74
C PRO A 127 -4.41 5.45 10.87
N PHE A 128 -5.45 4.92 11.52
CA PHE A 128 -5.63 3.49 11.70
C PHE A 128 -5.97 2.75 10.41
N ALA A 129 -6.89 3.27 9.59
CA ALA A 129 -7.22 2.66 8.31
C ALA A 129 -5.99 2.63 7.38
N TRP A 130 -5.23 3.72 7.34
CA TRP A 130 -4.05 3.84 6.49
C TRP A 130 -2.87 2.98 6.93
N SER A 131 -2.64 2.85 8.24
CA SER A 131 -1.63 1.92 8.75
C SER A 131 -2.01 0.47 8.46
N THR A 132 -3.30 0.13 8.57
CA THR A 132 -3.82 -1.21 8.25
C THR A 132 -3.69 -1.53 6.76
N LEU A 133 -4.07 -0.60 5.88
CA LEU A 133 -3.92 -0.74 4.44
C LEU A 133 -2.45 -0.88 4.03
N THR A 134 -1.55 -0.14 4.69
CA THR A 134 -0.11 -0.26 4.48
C THR A 134 0.39 -1.65 4.89
N LEU A 135 -0.03 -2.15 6.05
CA LEU A 135 0.34 -3.49 6.54
C LEU A 135 -0.09 -4.57 5.53
N ILE A 136 -1.36 -4.56 5.14
CA ILE A 136 -1.93 -5.52 4.18
C ILE A 136 -1.21 -5.41 2.84
N GLY A 137 -1.01 -4.19 2.34
CA GLY A 137 -0.34 -3.93 1.07
C GLY A 137 1.08 -4.51 1.04
N ILE A 138 1.88 -4.27 2.07
CA ILE A 138 3.25 -4.79 2.15
C ILE A 138 3.26 -6.31 2.28
N VAL A 139 2.33 -6.90 3.04
CA VAL A 139 2.25 -8.37 3.18
C VAL A 139 1.90 -9.02 1.84
N VAL A 140 0.92 -8.49 1.11
CA VAL A 140 0.52 -9.02 -0.21
C VAL A 140 1.64 -8.88 -1.23
N VAL A 141 2.26 -7.69 -1.30
CA VAL A 141 3.39 -7.44 -2.20
C VAL A 141 4.58 -8.33 -1.84
N GLY A 142 4.93 -8.40 -0.56
CA GLY A 142 6.03 -9.22 -0.09
C GLY A 142 5.79 -10.72 -0.25
N LEU A 143 4.53 -11.20 -0.26
CA LEU A 143 4.19 -12.56 -0.66
C LEU A 143 4.55 -12.83 -2.11
N ALA A 144 4.17 -11.94 -3.04
CA ALA A 144 4.49 -12.07 -4.45
C ALA A 144 6.01 -12.07 -4.69
N TYR A 145 6.75 -11.14 -4.07
CA TYR A 145 8.22 -11.10 -4.18
C TYR A 145 8.89 -12.30 -3.51
N SER A 146 8.37 -12.79 -2.39
CA SER A 146 8.89 -13.99 -1.72
C SER A 146 8.74 -15.21 -2.60
N LEU A 147 7.58 -15.40 -3.24
CA LEU A 147 7.37 -16.48 -4.22
C LEU A 147 8.40 -16.42 -5.35
N GLY A 148 8.57 -15.25 -5.97
CA GLY A 148 9.55 -15.05 -7.04
C GLY A 148 10.98 -15.39 -6.60
N MET A 149 11.44 -14.82 -5.49
CA MET A 149 12.80 -15.01 -4.98
C MET A 149 13.08 -16.45 -4.54
N VAL A 150 12.11 -17.12 -3.91
CA VAL A 150 12.25 -18.52 -3.50
C VAL A 150 12.32 -19.44 -4.73
N LEU A 151 11.49 -19.20 -5.75
CA LEU A 151 11.55 -19.95 -7.01
C LEU A 151 12.89 -19.74 -7.73
N ILE A 152 13.39 -18.50 -7.77
CA ILE A 152 14.72 -18.20 -8.31
C ILE A 152 15.79 -19.00 -7.57
N ARG A 153 15.77 -18.99 -6.24
CA ARG A 153 16.78 -19.67 -5.44
C ARG A 153 16.75 -21.19 -5.58
N ILE A 154 15.56 -21.79 -5.56
CA ILE A 154 15.41 -23.25 -5.57
C ILE A 154 15.58 -23.84 -6.97
N LYS A 155 15.01 -23.20 -7.99
CA LYS A 155 14.99 -23.74 -9.35
C LYS A 155 16.02 -23.10 -10.28
N LEU A 156 16.07 -21.77 -10.34
CA LEU A 156 16.83 -21.07 -11.38
C LEU A 156 18.32 -20.98 -11.06
N LEU A 157 18.71 -20.65 -9.83
CA LEU A 157 20.14 -20.55 -9.47
C LEU A 157 20.90 -21.88 -9.73
N PRO A 158 20.40 -23.07 -9.34
CA PRO A 158 21.10 -24.32 -9.64
C PRO A 158 21.15 -24.68 -11.13
N LEU A 159 20.25 -24.14 -11.95
CA LEU A 159 20.27 -24.33 -13.41
C LEU A 159 21.31 -23.43 -14.09
N ILE A 160 21.52 -22.22 -13.56
CA ILE A 160 22.45 -21.22 -14.12
C ILE A 160 23.90 -21.51 -13.73
N PHE A 161 24.13 -22.00 -12.51
CA PHE A 161 25.47 -22.27 -11.96
C PHE A 161 25.87 -23.76 -12.04
N ARG A 162 25.25 -24.50 -12.96
CA ARG A 162 25.66 -25.85 -13.35
C ARG A 162 26.62 -25.79 -14.54
#